data_AF-A0A4D6NE66-F1
#
_entry.id   AF-A0A4D6NE66-F1
#
_cell.length_a   1.000
_cell.length_b   1.000
_cell.length_c   1.000
_cell.angle_alpha   90.00
_cell.angle_beta   90.00
_cell.angle_gamma   90.00
#
_symmetry.space_group_name_H-M   'P 1'
#
loop_
_entity.id
_entity.type
_entity.pdbx_description
1 polymer ?
#
loop_
_entity_poly.entity_id
_entity_poly.type
_entity_poly.pdbx_seq_one_letter_code
_entity_poly.pdbx_strand_id
1 'polypeptide(L)'
;MVTDIPATTNASFGREVVVYESPQPSAGIHRLVFVLFQQLGRDTVISPQLRHNFNSRNFAENNNLTPVAAAYVNCQRERELQKVIFDTRACHSDTSMAETEKRRR
;
A
#
# COMPACT_ATOMS: atom_id res chain seq x y z
N MET A 1 -0.77 6.04 7.33
CA MET A 1 -1.30 6.61 6.08
C MET A 1 -0.78 8.03 5.96
N VAL A 2 -0.16 8.35 4.82
CA VAL A 2 0.40 9.67 4.53
C VAL A 2 -0.28 10.18 3.26
N THR A 3 -0.72 11.43 3.26
CA THR A 3 -1.36 12.12 2.14
C THR A 3 -0.51 13.30 1.67
N ASP A 4 -0.90 13.92 0.56
CA ASP A 4 -0.36 15.19 0.06
C ASP A 4 1.16 15.18 -0.19
N ILE A 5 1.69 14.00 -0.53
CA ILE A 5 3.10 13.82 -0.90
C ILE A 5 3.33 14.52 -2.25
N PRO A 6 4.20 15.55 -2.31
CA PRO A 6 4.53 16.19 -3.59
C PRO A 6 5.16 15.19 -4.56
N ALA A 7 4.85 15.33 -5.86
CA ALA A 7 5.48 14.51 -6.90
C ALA A 7 7.02 14.55 -6.77
N THR A 8 7.66 13.42 -7.07
CA THR A 8 9.13 13.18 -7.00
C THR A 8 9.76 13.27 -5.60
N THR A 9 8.97 13.50 -4.55
CA THR A 9 9.43 13.45 -3.16
C THR A 9 9.12 12.11 -2.49
N ASN A 10 9.32 12.01 -1.18
CA ASN A 10 9.02 10.82 -0.39
C ASN A 10 7.97 11.14 0.69
N ALA A 11 7.55 10.11 1.43
CA ALA A 11 6.51 10.23 2.45
C ALA A 11 6.82 11.24 3.58
N SER A 12 8.08 11.63 3.80
CA SER A 12 8.41 12.63 4.84
C SER A 12 7.96 14.04 4.49
N PHE A 13 7.64 14.32 3.22
CA PHE A 13 7.13 15.61 2.76
C PHE A 13 5.59 15.65 2.71
N GLY A 14 4.93 14.53 2.97
CA GLY A 14 3.48 14.44 3.04
C GLY A 14 2.94 14.72 4.44
N ARG A 15 1.62 14.69 4.55
CA ARG A 15 0.88 14.83 5.80
C ARG A 15 0.55 13.44 6.36
N GLU A 16 1.08 13.11 7.52
CA GLU A 16 0.69 11.89 8.23
C GLU A 16 -0.70 12.08 8.86
N VAL A 17 -1.68 11.30 8.39
CA VAL A 17 -3.06 11.35 8.90
C VAL A 17 -3.42 10.11 9.73
N VAL A 18 -2.65 9.04 9.58
CA VAL A 18 -2.74 7.84 10.42
C VAL A 18 -1.33 7.38 10.74
N VAL A 19 -0.96 7.35 12.01
CA VAL A 19 0.40 7.03 12.44
C VAL A 19 0.84 5.63 12.00
N TYR A 20 2.08 5.43 11.59
CA TYR A 20 2.57 4.06 11.33
C TYR A 20 2.57 3.21 12.62
N GLU A 21 2.03 1.99 12.54
CA GLU A 21 2.08 1.00 13.62
C GLU A 21 2.79 -0.26 13.08
N SER A 22 3.76 -0.77 13.83
CA SER A 22 4.53 -1.93 13.40
C SER A 22 3.66 -3.19 13.34
N PRO A 23 3.78 -4.03 12.29
CA PRO A 23 3.01 -5.25 12.17
C PRO A 23 3.40 -6.25 13.26
N GLN A 24 2.39 -6.81 13.95
CA GLN A 24 2.60 -7.85 14.96
C GLN A 24 1.81 -9.11 14.58
N PRO A 25 2.27 -9.89 13.58
CA PRO A 25 1.55 -11.09 13.14
C PRO A 25 1.53 -12.15 14.24
N SER A 26 0.33 -12.62 14.60
CA SER A 26 0.14 -13.67 15.61
C SER A 26 0.23 -15.08 15.04
N ALA A 27 -0.08 -15.28 13.77
CA ALA A 27 -0.03 -16.58 13.11
C ALA A 27 0.09 -16.44 11.58
N GLY A 28 0.78 -17.39 10.95
CA GLY A 28 0.91 -17.44 9.49
C GLY A 28 1.81 -16.36 8.89
N ILE A 29 1.73 -16.23 7.56
CA ILE A 29 2.43 -15.23 6.77
C ILE A 29 1.43 -14.14 6.37
N HIS A 30 1.67 -12.92 6.81
CA HIS A 30 0.86 -11.73 6.53
C HIS A 30 1.50 -10.94 5.39
N ARG A 31 0.70 -10.39 4.48
CA ARG A 31 1.18 -9.47 3.45
C ARG A 31 0.99 -8.04 3.92
N LEU A 32 2.06 -7.30 4.11
CA LEU A 32 1.99 -5.85 4.26
C LEU A 32 2.04 -5.24 2.88
N VAL A 33 0.96 -4.55 2.51
CA VAL A 33 0.82 -3.94 1.19
C VAL A 33 0.97 -2.43 1.33
N PHE A 34 1.87 -1.86 0.53
CA PHE A 34 2.01 -0.43 0.32
C PHE A 34 1.38 -0.09 -1.03
N VAL A 35 0.40 0.81 -1.03
CA VAL A 35 -0.27 1.27 -2.25
C VAL A 35 -0.06 2.78 -2.36
N LEU A 36 0.41 3.21 -3.52
CA LEU A 36 0.54 4.62 -3.86
C LEU A 36 -0.61 5.03 -4.77
N PHE A 37 -1.27 6.12 -4.40
CA PHE A 37 -2.39 6.70 -5.12
C PHE A 37 -2.03 8.10 -5.60
N GLN A 38 -2.52 8.47 -6.79
CA GLN A 38 -2.49 9.84 -7.29
C GLN A 38 -3.74 10.58 -6.80
N GLN A 39 -3.52 11.71 -6.11
CA GLN A 39 -4.58 12.64 -5.72
C GLN A 39 -4.86 13.65 -6.85
N LEU A 40 -6.12 14.07 -6.98
CA LEU A 40 -6.51 15.15 -7.90
C LEU A 40 -6.06 16.54 -7.40
N GLY A 41 -5.87 16.69 -6.09
CA GLY A 41 -5.43 17.93 -5.45
C GLY A 41 -4.93 17.69 -4.02
N ARG A 42 -4.46 18.74 -3.37
CA ARG A 42 -4.06 18.70 -1.95
C ARG A 42 -5.27 18.81 -1.04
N ASP A 43 -5.17 18.22 0.15
CA ASP A 43 -6.19 18.25 1.21
C ASP A 43 -7.56 17.69 0.75
N THR A 44 -7.57 16.82 -0.26
CA THR A 44 -8.79 16.20 -0.80
C THR A 44 -9.12 14.86 -0.15
N VAL A 45 -8.19 14.29 0.63
CA VAL A 45 -8.32 12.93 1.16
C VAL A 45 -8.87 12.97 2.59
N ILE A 46 -9.96 12.24 2.80
CA ILE A 46 -10.58 12.04 4.10
C ILE A 46 -9.96 10.80 4.76
N SER A 47 -9.38 10.98 5.94
CA SER A 47 -8.77 9.88 6.70
C SER A 47 -9.82 8.87 7.18
N PRO A 48 -9.54 7.55 7.12
CA PRO A 48 -10.41 6.56 7.72
C PRO A 48 -10.44 6.71 9.25
N GLN A 49 -11.62 6.54 9.85
CA GLN A 49 -11.80 6.62 11.31
C GLN A 49 -11.27 5.38 12.03
N LEU A 50 -11.26 4.23 11.35
CA LEU A 50 -10.87 2.93 11.90
C LEU A 50 -9.80 2.29 11.01
N ARG A 51 -8.83 1.64 11.65
CA ARG A 51 -7.76 0.89 10.95
C ARG A 51 -8.19 -0.50 10.52
N HIS A 52 -9.02 -1.16 11.32
CA HIS A 52 -9.49 -2.51 11.06
C HIS A 52 -10.52 -2.50 9.93
N ASN A 53 -10.56 -3.59 9.15
CA ASN A 53 -11.46 -3.74 8.00
C ASN A 53 -11.33 -2.62 6.94
N PHE A 54 -10.15 -2.01 6.84
CA PHE A 54 -9.87 -1.01 5.81
C PHE A 54 -9.88 -1.65 4.41
N ASN A 55 -10.64 -1.04 3.49
CA ASN A 55 -10.71 -1.46 2.10
C ASN A 55 -10.11 -0.37 1.20
N SER A 56 -8.96 -0.68 0.58
CA SER A 56 -8.23 0.27 -0.27
C SER A 56 -8.98 0.67 -1.54
N ARG A 57 -9.82 -0.22 -2.10
CA ARG A 57 -10.64 0.08 -3.29
C ARG A 57 -11.73 1.10 -2.96
N ASN A 58 -12.53 0.82 -1.93
CA ASN A 58 -13.58 1.75 -1.50
C ASN A 58 -12.99 3.09 -1.07
N PHE A 59 -11.83 3.07 -0.41
CA PHE A 59 -11.12 4.30 -0.04
C PHE A 59 -10.70 5.12 -1.28
N ALA A 60 -10.21 4.47 -2.32
CA ALA A 60 -9.83 5.15 -3.56
C ALA A 60 -11.05 5.74 -4.28
N GLU A 61 -12.15 4.99 -4.36
CA GLU A 61 -13.41 5.47 -4.97
C GLU A 61 -13.96 6.68 -4.22
N ASN A 62 -14.03 6.62 -2.89
CA ASN A 62 -14.58 7.68 -2.05
C ASN A 62 -13.76 8.98 -2.06
N ASN A 63 -12.46 8.89 -2.37
CA ASN A 63 -11.55 10.04 -2.40
C ASN A 63 -11.09 10.39 -3.82
N ASN A 64 -11.72 9.82 -4.85
CA ASN A 64 -11.39 10.03 -6.26
C ASN A 64 -9.90 9.81 -6.58
N LEU A 65 -9.32 8.73 -6.06
CA LEU A 65 -7.91 8.40 -6.17
C LEU A 65 -7.65 7.36 -7.27
N THR A 66 -6.52 7.51 -7.97
CA THR A 66 -6.08 6.53 -8.98
C THR A 66 -4.86 5.75 -8.47
N PRO A 67 -4.88 4.41 -8.43
CA PRO A 67 -3.71 3.63 -8.01
C PRO A 67 -2.60 3.72 -9.07
N VAL A 68 -1.38 4.03 -8.66
CA VAL A 68 -0.22 4.17 -9.57
C VAL A 68 0.87 3.14 -9.32
N ALA A 69 1.00 2.67 -8.08
CA ALA A 69 1.97 1.61 -7.75
C ALA A 69 1.49 0.82 -6.53
N ALA A 70 1.86 -0.46 -6.48
CA ALA A 70 1.72 -1.27 -5.30
C ALA A 70 2.96 -2.14 -5.09
N ALA A 71 3.36 -2.27 -3.83
CA ALA A 71 4.38 -3.19 -3.39
C ALA A 71 3.87 -3.97 -2.18
N TYR A 72 4.36 -5.18 -1.97
CA TYR A 72 4.07 -5.91 -0.74
C TYR A 72 5.31 -6.60 -0.20
N VAL A 73 5.31 -6.79 1.12
CA VAL A 73 6.29 -7.61 1.84
C VAL A 73 5.56 -8.65 2.67
N ASN A 74 6.15 -9.83 2.77
CA ASN A 74 5.65 -10.86 3.67
C ASN A 74 6.22 -10.61 5.08
N CYS A 75 5.36 -10.69 6.09
CA CYS A 75 5.70 -10.58 7.50
C CYS A 75 5.16 -11.81 8.22
N GLN A 76 6.02 -12.45 8.99
CA GLN A 76 5.68 -13.60 9.81
C GLN A 76 6.23 -13.35 11.21
N ARG A 77 5.66 -14.03 12.22
CA ARG A 77 6.23 -14.02 13.57
C ARG A 77 7.70 -14.43 13.47
N GLU A 78 8.57 -13.67 14.13
CA GLU A 78 10.02 -13.79 14.04
C GLU A 78 10.50 -15.22 14.29
N ARG A 79 11.16 -15.79 13.27
CA ARG A 79 12.05 -16.94 13.34
C ARG A 79 13.25 -16.62 12.44
N GLU A 80 14.22 -15.93 13.03
CA GLU A 80 15.60 -15.62 12.58
C GLU A 80 15.93 -15.06 11.18
N LEU A 81 15.08 -15.01 10.15
CA LEU A 81 15.45 -14.31 8.91
C LEU A 81 14.23 -13.64 8.22
N GLN A 82 14.11 -12.32 8.35
CA GLN A 82 13.25 -11.52 7.47
C GLN A 82 13.98 -11.29 6.14
N LYS A 83 13.64 -12.07 5.10
CA LYS A 83 14.00 -11.71 3.72
C LYS A 83 12.98 -10.70 3.21
N VAL A 84 13.41 -9.45 3.06
CA VAL A 84 12.60 -8.39 2.44
C VAL A 84 12.75 -8.51 0.93
N ILE A 85 11.75 -9.06 0.26
CA ILE A 85 11.62 -9.00 -1.21
C ILE A 85 10.45 -8.05 -1.49
N PHE A 86 10.74 -6.91 -2.13
CA PHE A 86 9.72 -6.01 -2.64
C PHE A 86 9.34 -6.46 -4.05
N ASP A 87 8.21 -7.14 -4.22
CA ASP A 87 7.59 -7.28 -5.54
C ASP A 87 6.82 -5.99 -5.84
N THR A 88 7.35 -5.17 -6.74
CA THR A 88 6.72 -3.91 -7.16
C THR A 88 5.95 -4.18 -8.45
N ARG A 89 4.62 -4.05 -8.42
CA ARG A 89 3.79 -4.11 -9.63
C ARG A 89 3.32 -2.71 -9.97
N ALA A 90 3.66 -2.25 -11.17
CA ALA A 90 3.11 -1.02 -11.74
C ALA A 90 1.62 -1.22 -12.03
N CYS A 91 0.76 -0.43 -11.40
CA CYS A 91 -0.66 -0.44 -11.66
C CYS A 91 -0.91 0.42 -12.92
N HIS A 92 -0.91 -0.20 -14.10
CA HIS A 92 -1.41 0.46 -15.29
C HIS A 92 -2.95 0.42 -15.24
N SER A 93 -3.61 1.51 -15.64
CA SER A 93 -5.07 1.69 -15.62
C SER A 93 -5.83 0.78 -16.61
N ASP A 94 -5.18 -0.21 -17.20
CA ASP A 94 -5.79 -1.12 -18.16
C ASP A 94 -6.21 -2.42 -17.49
N THR A 95 -7.53 -2.58 -17.39
CA THR A 95 -8.20 -3.85 -17.14
C THR A 95 -7.69 -4.92 -18.12
N SER A 96 -6.75 -5.77 -17.70
CA SER A 96 -6.76 -7.19 -18.04
C SER A 96 -5.97 -7.98 -17.00
N MET A 97 -6.66 -8.90 -16.34
CA MET A 97 -6.06 -10.03 -15.65
C MET A 97 -5.28 -10.84 -16.68
N ALA A 98 -3.95 -10.73 -16.68
CA ALA A 98 -3.09 -11.72 -17.30
C ALA A 98 -2.16 -12.27 -16.22
N GLU A 99 -2.47 -13.50 -15.80
CA GLU A 99 -1.56 -14.39 -15.08
C GLU A 99 -0.20 -14.42 -15.77
N THR A 100 0.88 -14.31 -15.00
CA THR A 100 2.08 -15.08 -15.31
C THR A 100 2.76 -15.47 -14.01
N GLU A 101 2.40 -16.66 -13.55
CA GLU A 101 3.25 -17.47 -12.69
C GLU A 101 4.58 -17.69 -13.41
N LYS A 102 5.67 -17.13 -12.88
CA LYS A 102 7.03 -17.55 -13.28
C LYS A 102 7.79 -18.03 -12.06
N ARG A 103 7.39 -19.23 -11.62
CA ARG A 103 8.30 -20.17 -10.96
C ARG A 103 9.50 -20.38 -11.88
N ARG A 104 10.70 -19.99 -11.45
CA ARG A 104 11.97 -20.61 -11.87
C ARG A 104 13.14 -20.18 -10.97
N ARG A 105 13.52 -21.14 -10.12
CA ARG A 105 14.80 -21.40 -9.44
C ARG A 105 15.18 -20.49 -8.29
#